data_AF-A0A1F4PKI3-F1
#
_entry.id   AF-A0A1F4PKI3-F1
#
_cell.length_a   1.000
_cell.length_b   1.000
_cell.length_c   1.000
_cell.angle_alpha   90.00
_cell.angle_beta   90.00
_cell.angle_gamma   90.00
#
_symmetry.space_group_name_H-M   'P 1'
#
loop_
_entity.id
_entity.type
_entity.pdbx_description
1 polymer ?
#
loop_
_entity_poly.entity_id
_entity_poly.type
_entity_poly.pdbx_seq_one_letter_code
_entity_poly.pdbx_strand_id
1 'polypeptide(L)'
;MKKIVKIIAILLIAAPLFSAESGGGNSWQINYDRVFDQQVIYKKFPQLMRYLGCYENVLGEPKDQLVSYTESNGCGEVRICVPALQRAAEVSRMLSVASGCTKPYKTYKDELSKFQKACLARLRSERRWVLAAPGREALIHIGLGALIAYGTTSLAGTDSLGGSFSIYGAVTNSVYQMTNVVRSGLALMYPPSMPLDKLEEFYAVNRCFIPRRLWPKITEKFITAKYNNYQAYPATKFVEFALGLTLYKPKKELPKLDIDIVMVELEKRIDNFFSEYDIKMDSEELRLLKASIYDFVNKLIFDKGRLPKYQYLYGAGGIGKTHFVRKLSEWIEELIPNSIHFEDVVIKKSEELAGTDSIPGILLRILRNQLQQQKHGTIVFMDEATWLNQMASDSKIVFNGDQSRISTQYLGTNIDGTAIELDVPPMLIFVASNSDINDEHLKSRFAVFNFPKPKKDALKKYSYQLLVESELNQSLKRRYDSDKIGEAQSLIESKIDSEKDLSSYRQVQALVGPALYDVYK
;
A
#
# COMPACT_ATOMS: atom_id res chain seq x y z
N MET A 1 18.06 50.12 -36.60
CA MET A 1 17.70 50.34 -35.17
C MET A 1 16.19 50.36 -34.90
N LYS A 2 15.37 51.23 -35.54
CA LYS A 2 13.91 51.32 -35.26
C LYS A 2 13.10 50.01 -35.40
N LYS A 3 13.50 49.09 -36.29
CA LYS A 3 12.84 47.77 -36.46
C LYS A 3 13.19 46.77 -35.35
N ILE A 4 14.43 46.79 -34.83
CA ILE A 4 14.87 45.90 -33.74
C ILE A 4 14.22 46.30 -32.42
N VAL A 5 14.09 47.60 -32.17
CA VAL A 5 13.39 48.14 -30.98
C VAL A 5 11.90 47.81 -31.01
N LYS A 6 11.24 47.87 -32.18
CA LYS A 6 9.85 47.41 -32.33
C LYS A 6 9.70 45.90 -32.07
N ILE A 7 10.65 45.08 -32.52
CA ILE A 7 10.61 43.62 -32.28
C ILE A 7 10.83 43.30 -30.79
N ILE A 8 11.75 43.99 -30.12
CA ILE A 8 11.98 43.84 -28.67
C ILE A 8 10.78 44.33 -27.86
N ALA A 9 10.17 45.45 -28.24
CA ALA A 9 8.94 45.95 -27.61
C ALA A 9 7.75 45.00 -27.82
N ILE A 10 7.60 44.42 -29.02
CA ILE A 10 6.55 43.41 -29.30
C ILE A 10 6.81 42.13 -28.51
N LEU A 11 8.06 41.68 -28.37
CA LEU A 11 8.42 40.52 -27.53
C LEU A 11 8.20 40.77 -26.03
N LEU A 12 8.45 41.99 -25.56
CA LEU A 12 8.20 42.42 -24.17
C LEU A 12 6.72 42.65 -23.85
N ILE A 13 5.90 43.06 -24.82
CA ILE A 13 4.44 43.22 -24.68
C ILE A 13 3.71 41.88 -24.85
N ALA A 14 4.25 40.94 -25.64
CA ALA A 14 3.70 39.59 -25.77
C ALA A 14 3.96 38.71 -24.54
N ALA A 15 5.08 38.91 -23.83
CA ALA A 15 5.42 38.15 -22.61
C ALA A 15 4.34 38.17 -21.50
N PRO A 16 3.70 39.32 -21.15
CA PRO A 16 2.62 39.35 -20.16
C PRO A 16 1.29 38.75 -20.67
N LEU A 17 1.03 38.72 -21.98
CA LEU A 17 -0.17 38.09 -22.54
C LEU A 17 -0.17 36.56 -22.38
N PHE A 18 1.01 35.93 -22.30
CA PHE A 18 1.14 34.49 -21.96
C PHE A 18 1.13 34.21 -20.45
N SER A 19 1.15 35.24 -19.60
CA SER A 19 1.13 35.13 -18.13
C SER A 19 -0.25 35.38 -17.52
N ALA A 20 -1.21 35.89 -18.30
CA ALA A 20 -2.56 36.24 -17.82
C ALA A 20 -3.53 35.05 -17.69
N GLU A 21 -3.18 33.85 -18.18
CA GLU A 21 -4.00 32.64 -18.01
C GLU A 21 -3.72 31.88 -16.70
N SER A 22 -2.71 32.27 -15.90
CA SER A 22 -2.50 31.69 -14.58
C SER A 22 -3.20 32.52 -13.51
N GLY A 23 -4.37 32.05 -13.07
CA GLY A 23 -5.10 32.59 -11.94
C GLY A 23 -4.21 32.80 -10.71
N GLY A 24 -4.50 33.88 -9.97
CA GLY A 24 -3.68 34.45 -8.90
C GLY A 24 -3.42 33.54 -7.69
N GLY A 25 -2.49 32.60 -7.85
CA GLY A 25 -1.76 31.95 -6.77
C GLY A 25 -0.28 32.31 -6.87
N ASN A 26 0.43 32.33 -5.73
CA ASN A 26 1.86 32.59 -5.63
C ASN A 26 2.64 31.88 -6.77
N SER A 27 3.16 32.66 -7.72
CA SER A 27 3.84 32.22 -8.96
C SER A 27 5.07 31.33 -8.75
N TRP A 28 5.45 31.14 -7.49
CA TRP A 28 6.62 30.43 -6.99
C TRP A 28 6.31 29.02 -6.45
N GLN A 29 5.04 28.60 -6.50
CA GLN A 29 4.58 27.31 -6.01
C GLN A 29 4.19 26.37 -7.15
N ILE A 30 4.43 25.07 -6.97
CA ILE A 30 3.96 24.03 -7.89
C ILE A 30 2.44 23.94 -7.75
N ASN A 31 1.73 24.16 -8.85
CA ASN A 31 0.30 23.95 -8.91
C ASN A 31 0.01 22.45 -9.08
N TYR A 32 -0.13 21.73 -7.97
CA TYR A 32 -0.34 20.30 -8.00
C TYR A 32 -1.67 19.87 -8.63
N ASP A 33 -2.70 20.70 -8.61
CA ASP A 33 -3.95 20.43 -9.32
C ASP A 33 -3.70 20.34 -10.82
N ARG A 34 -2.91 21.27 -11.38
CA ARG A 34 -2.53 21.28 -12.80
C ARG A 34 -1.53 20.16 -13.15
N VAL A 35 -0.60 19.85 -12.24
CA VAL A 35 0.39 18.76 -12.40
C VAL A 35 -0.32 17.42 -12.51
N PHE A 36 -1.26 17.16 -11.60
CA PHE A 36 -1.93 15.87 -11.49
C PHE A 36 -3.25 15.83 -12.26
N ASP A 37 -3.70 16.89 -12.92
CA ASP A 37 -4.77 16.80 -13.91
C ASP A 37 -4.31 16.01 -15.16
N GLN A 38 -4.51 14.70 -15.06
CA GLN A 38 -4.13 13.72 -16.07
C GLN A 38 -5.31 13.25 -16.91
N GLN A 39 -6.49 13.88 -16.79
CA GLN A 39 -7.70 13.44 -17.51
C GLN A 39 -7.50 13.41 -19.03
N VAL A 40 -6.80 14.41 -19.56
CA VAL A 40 -6.43 14.46 -20.99
C VAL A 40 -5.46 13.34 -21.37
N ILE A 41 -4.56 12.94 -20.46
CA ILE A 41 -3.62 11.83 -20.69
C ILE A 41 -4.39 10.52 -20.68
N TYR A 42 -5.23 10.27 -19.68
CA TYR A 42 -6.02 9.05 -19.57
C TYR A 42 -6.93 8.81 -20.79
N LYS A 43 -7.59 9.86 -21.29
CA LYS A 43 -8.42 9.82 -22.50
C LYS A 43 -7.64 9.43 -23.77
N LYS A 44 -6.31 9.63 -23.81
CA LYS A 44 -5.45 9.20 -24.93
C LYS A 44 -5.08 7.72 -24.87
N PHE A 45 -5.25 7.06 -23.73
CA PHE A 45 -4.87 5.66 -23.51
C PHE A 45 -6.04 4.82 -22.92
N PRO A 46 -7.25 4.84 -23.52
CA PRO A 46 -8.43 4.21 -22.92
C PRO A 46 -8.28 2.68 -22.81
N GLN A 47 -7.72 2.03 -23.83
CA GLN A 47 -7.49 0.58 -23.83
C GLN A 47 -6.45 0.16 -22.79
N LEU A 48 -5.38 0.94 -22.63
CA LEU A 48 -4.40 0.73 -21.58
C LEU A 48 -5.03 0.84 -20.19
N MET A 49 -5.87 1.85 -19.94
CA MET A 49 -6.55 1.99 -18.63
C MET A 49 -7.50 0.82 -18.34
N ARG A 50 -8.18 0.27 -19.36
CA ARG A 50 -9.01 -0.94 -19.22
C ARG A 50 -8.16 -2.16 -18.91
N TYR A 51 -7.05 -2.36 -19.64
CA TYR A 51 -6.12 -3.45 -19.40
C TYR A 51 -5.49 -3.38 -18.00
N LEU A 52 -5.14 -2.17 -17.56
CA LEU A 52 -4.61 -1.91 -16.21
C LEU A 52 -5.68 -1.98 -15.11
N GLY A 53 -6.96 -2.21 -15.44
CA GLY A 53 -8.03 -2.34 -14.43
C GLY A 53 -8.41 -1.05 -13.71
N CYS A 54 -8.00 0.12 -14.21
CA CYS A 54 -8.22 1.41 -13.54
C CYS A 54 -9.14 2.39 -14.31
N TYR A 55 -9.73 1.95 -15.42
CA TYR A 55 -10.60 2.77 -16.28
C TYR A 55 -11.76 3.44 -15.52
N GLU A 56 -12.53 2.67 -14.76
CA GLU A 56 -13.69 3.15 -14.00
C GLU A 56 -13.30 4.18 -12.94
N ASN A 57 -12.22 3.90 -12.19
CA ASN A 57 -11.71 4.81 -11.16
C ASN A 57 -11.33 6.18 -11.74
N VAL A 58 -10.80 6.19 -12.96
CA VAL A 58 -10.30 7.39 -13.62
C VAL A 58 -11.39 8.24 -14.26
N LEU A 59 -12.36 7.61 -14.92
CA LEU A 59 -13.42 8.31 -15.66
C LEU A 59 -14.66 8.61 -14.81
N GLY A 60 -14.82 7.95 -13.66
CA GLY A 60 -15.93 8.21 -12.73
C GLY A 60 -17.28 7.73 -13.24
N GLU A 61 -17.30 6.79 -14.20
CA GLU A 61 -18.52 6.11 -14.62
C GLU A 61 -18.93 5.11 -13.53
N PRO A 62 -20.18 5.14 -13.04
CA PRO A 62 -20.65 4.17 -12.05
C PRO A 62 -20.63 2.75 -12.65
N LYS A 63 -20.26 1.77 -11.82
CA LYS A 63 -20.22 0.33 -12.17
C LYS A 63 -21.52 -0.21 -12.80
N ASP A 64 -22.63 0.51 -12.65
CA ASP A 64 -23.98 0.11 -13.09
C ASP A 64 -24.38 0.65 -14.49
N GLN A 65 -23.51 1.39 -15.18
CA GLN A 65 -23.80 1.89 -16.53
C GLN A 65 -22.71 1.50 -17.53
N LEU A 66 -22.64 0.19 -17.81
CA LEU A 66 -22.03 -0.29 -19.05
C LEU A 66 -22.93 0.11 -20.23
N VAL A 67 -22.65 1.28 -20.81
CA VAL A 67 -23.17 1.67 -22.12
C VAL A 67 -22.59 0.70 -23.15
N SER A 68 -23.46 -0.11 -23.75
CA SER A 68 -23.15 -0.94 -24.90
C SER A 68 -22.81 -0.04 -26.09
N TYR A 69 -21.53 0.04 -26.45
CA TYR A 69 -21.12 0.61 -27.73
C TYR A 69 -21.37 -0.44 -28.81
N THR A 70 -22.46 -0.28 -29.57
CA THR A 70 -22.64 -0.95 -30.86
C THR A 70 -21.90 -0.15 -31.93
N GLU A 71 -20.75 -0.63 -32.37
CA GLU A 71 -20.28 -0.31 -33.73
C GLU A 71 -21.11 -1.16 -34.70
N SER A 72 -22.10 -0.53 -35.32
CA SER A 72 -22.76 -1.10 -36.49
C SER A 72 -21.77 -1.09 -37.64
N ASN A 73 -21.26 -2.27 -38.04
CA ASN A 73 -21.35 -2.76 -39.42
C ASN A 73 -20.73 -4.15 -39.55
N GLY A 74 -21.60 -5.14 -39.82
CA GLY A 74 -21.30 -6.26 -40.72
C GLY A 74 -20.42 -7.39 -40.20
N CYS A 75 -20.96 -8.22 -39.30
CA CYS A 75 -20.99 -9.70 -39.38
C CYS A 75 -21.56 -10.21 -38.05
N GLY A 76 -22.64 -10.98 -38.13
CA GLY A 76 -23.40 -11.39 -36.96
C GLY A 76 -22.60 -12.32 -36.05
N GLU A 77 -22.79 -12.22 -34.74
CA GLU A 77 -22.86 -13.36 -33.82
C GLU A 77 -23.06 -12.97 -32.34
N VAL A 78 -23.76 -13.89 -31.65
CA VAL A 78 -23.85 -14.20 -30.22
C VAL A 78 -23.88 -13.05 -29.21
N ARG A 79 -25.07 -12.81 -28.65
CA ARG A 79 -25.28 -12.08 -27.39
C ARG A 79 -24.74 -12.91 -26.23
N ILE A 80 -23.78 -12.37 -25.47
CA ILE A 80 -23.38 -12.91 -24.17
C ILE A 80 -23.50 -11.80 -23.12
N CYS A 81 -24.51 -11.89 -22.25
CA CYS A 81 -24.58 -11.13 -21.01
C CYS A 81 -23.71 -11.83 -19.96
N VAL A 82 -22.63 -11.20 -19.47
CA VAL A 82 -21.80 -11.78 -18.38
C VAL A 82 -21.45 -10.72 -17.33
N PRO A 83 -21.60 -11.01 -16.02
CA PRO A 83 -21.27 -10.11 -14.92
C PRO A 83 -19.78 -9.70 -14.87
N ALA A 84 -19.55 -8.44 -14.54
CA ALA A 84 -18.26 -7.77 -14.46
C ALA A 84 -17.45 -8.23 -13.24
N LEU A 85 -16.41 -9.04 -13.49
CA LEU A 85 -15.10 -9.10 -12.77
C LEU A 85 -14.32 -10.37 -13.13
N GLN A 86 -14.97 -11.40 -13.69
CA GLN A 86 -14.31 -12.66 -14.06
C GLN A 86 -13.70 -12.70 -15.46
N ARG A 87 -13.74 -11.60 -16.24
CA ARG A 87 -13.40 -11.66 -17.69
C ARG A 87 -12.49 -10.58 -18.24
N ALA A 88 -11.59 -9.98 -17.46
CA ALA A 88 -10.46 -9.30 -18.11
C ALA A 88 -9.61 -10.33 -18.90
N ALA A 89 -9.37 -11.51 -18.32
CA ALA A 89 -8.61 -12.59 -18.96
C ALA A 89 -9.36 -13.28 -20.11
N GLU A 90 -10.68 -13.46 -20.00
CA GLU A 90 -11.47 -14.14 -21.04
C GLU A 90 -11.80 -13.22 -22.23
N VAL A 91 -11.99 -11.91 -22.00
CA VAL A 91 -12.11 -10.91 -23.09
C VAL A 91 -10.77 -10.70 -23.80
N SER A 92 -9.64 -10.68 -23.07
CA SER A 92 -8.31 -10.62 -23.70
C SER A 92 -8.02 -11.87 -24.55
N ARG A 93 -8.58 -13.03 -24.17
CA ARG A 93 -8.43 -14.29 -24.90
C ARG A 93 -9.40 -14.41 -26.07
N MET A 94 -10.66 -14.01 -25.93
CA MET A 94 -11.63 -13.98 -27.04
C MET A 94 -11.23 -12.96 -28.12
N LEU A 95 -10.67 -11.80 -27.76
CA LEU A 95 -10.10 -10.85 -28.73
C LEU A 95 -8.88 -11.43 -29.46
N SER A 96 -8.08 -12.28 -28.80
CA SER A 96 -6.92 -12.94 -29.41
C SER A 96 -7.25 -14.14 -30.29
N VAL A 97 -8.45 -14.74 -30.13
CA VAL A 97 -8.89 -15.92 -30.88
C VAL A 97 -9.82 -15.53 -32.05
N ALA A 98 -10.61 -14.46 -31.91
CA ALA A 98 -11.48 -13.96 -32.99
C ALA A 98 -10.75 -13.06 -34.00
N SER A 99 -9.57 -12.52 -33.64
CA SER A 99 -8.70 -11.81 -34.57
C SER A 99 -7.33 -12.48 -34.52
N GLY A 100 -6.82 -12.99 -35.64
CA GLY A 100 -5.49 -13.58 -35.77
C GLY A 100 -4.37 -12.55 -35.55
N CYS A 101 -4.29 -11.96 -34.36
CA CYS A 101 -3.39 -10.89 -33.98
C CYS A 101 -2.44 -11.38 -32.88
N THR A 102 -1.46 -12.18 -33.28
CA THR A 102 -0.27 -12.57 -32.50
C THR A 102 0.74 -11.43 -32.32
N LYS A 103 0.28 -10.19 -32.03
CA LYS A 103 1.13 -9.01 -31.74
C LYS A 103 0.79 -8.18 -30.47
N PRO A 104 0.31 -8.72 -29.32
CA PRO A 104 -0.14 -7.84 -28.22
C PRO A 104 0.95 -7.37 -27.24
N TYR A 105 2.01 -8.15 -26.96
CA TYR A 105 2.89 -7.86 -25.81
C TYR A 105 3.89 -6.70 -26.02
N LYS A 106 4.44 -6.55 -27.24
CA LYS A 106 5.37 -5.46 -27.58
C LYS A 106 4.65 -4.10 -27.60
N THR A 107 3.47 -4.06 -28.20
CA THR A 107 2.60 -2.88 -28.28
C THR A 107 2.16 -2.38 -26.90
N TYR A 108 1.84 -3.30 -25.97
CA TYR A 108 1.47 -2.95 -24.60
C TYR A 108 2.61 -2.25 -23.81
N LYS A 109 3.81 -2.82 -23.83
CA LYS A 109 4.97 -2.22 -23.13
C LYS A 109 5.30 -0.84 -23.71
N ASP A 110 5.17 -0.68 -25.02
CA ASP A 110 5.40 0.59 -25.69
C ASP A 110 4.34 1.64 -25.31
N GLU A 111 3.06 1.26 -25.23
CA GLU A 111 1.98 2.14 -24.75
C GLU A 111 2.15 2.53 -23.29
N LEU A 112 2.49 1.58 -22.41
CA LEU A 112 2.76 1.86 -21.00
C LEU A 112 3.93 2.84 -20.85
N SER A 113 5.00 2.66 -21.63
CA SER A 113 6.14 3.58 -21.63
C SER A 113 5.75 4.99 -22.11
N LYS A 114 4.94 5.10 -23.18
CA LYS A 114 4.43 6.38 -23.68
C LYS A 114 3.55 7.09 -22.64
N PHE A 115 2.67 6.35 -21.98
CA PHE A 115 1.82 6.85 -20.91
C PHE A 115 2.67 7.41 -19.75
N GLN A 116 3.62 6.61 -19.24
CA GLN A 116 4.52 7.03 -18.16
C GLN A 116 5.31 8.29 -18.54
N LYS A 117 5.85 8.33 -19.76
CA LYS A 117 6.56 9.51 -20.28
C LYS A 117 5.66 10.75 -20.34
N ALA A 118 4.41 10.61 -20.74
CA ALA A 118 3.45 11.72 -20.79
C ALA A 118 3.14 12.26 -19.38
N CYS A 119 2.90 11.38 -18.40
CA CYS A 119 2.68 11.79 -17.00
C CYS A 119 3.89 12.52 -16.42
N LEU A 120 5.09 11.98 -16.62
CA LEU A 120 6.33 12.58 -16.12
C LEU A 120 6.67 13.89 -16.87
N ALA A 121 6.35 13.99 -18.16
CA ALA A 121 6.55 15.22 -18.92
C ALA A 121 5.71 16.37 -18.37
N ARG A 122 4.46 16.10 -17.95
CA ARG A 122 3.58 17.08 -17.30
C ARG A 122 4.16 17.56 -15.97
N LEU A 123 4.60 16.63 -15.11
CA LEU A 123 5.25 16.99 -13.83
C LEU A 123 6.52 17.83 -14.06
N ARG A 124 7.36 17.42 -15.02
CA ARG A 124 8.60 18.15 -15.35
C ARG A 124 8.33 19.53 -15.93
N SER A 125 7.27 19.70 -16.73
CA SER A 125 6.94 21.03 -17.29
C SER A 125 6.56 22.01 -16.18
N GLU A 126 5.76 21.56 -15.21
CA GLU A 126 5.36 22.39 -14.07
C GLU A 126 6.54 22.68 -13.14
N ARG A 127 7.41 21.69 -12.85
CA ARG A 127 8.66 21.95 -12.10
C ARG A 127 9.53 23.00 -12.79
N ARG A 128 9.72 22.89 -14.11
CA ARG A 128 10.48 23.89 -14.90
C ARG A 128 9.81 25.26 -14.87
N TRP A 129 8.48 25.31 -14.93
CA TRP A 129 7.72 26.55 -14.85
C TRP A 129 7.98 27.29 -13.53
N VAL A 130 8.00 26.56 -12.41
CA VAL A 130 8.29 27.12 -11.09
C VAL A 130 9.75 27.53 -10.95
N LEU A 131 10.70 26.68 -11.38
CA LEU A 131 12.13 27.02 -11.34
C LEU A 131 12.47 28.26 -12.20
N ALA A 132 11.72 28.49 -13.28
CA ALA A 132 11.88 29.65 -14.15
C ALA A 132 11.15 30.91 -13.65
N ALA A 133 10.21 30.80 -12.71
CA ALA A 133 9.43 31.94 -12.20
C ALA A 133 10.31 33.12 -11.76
N PRO A 134 11.34 32.95 -10.91
CA PRO A 134 12.24 34.04 -10.54
C PRO A 134 12.87 34.77 -11.71
N GLY A 135 13.38 34.00 -12.68
CA GLY A 135 14.04 34.55 -13.85
C GLY A 135 13.07 35.29 -14.76
N ARG A 136 11.82 34.80 -14.88
CA ARG A 136 10.80 35.48 -15.68
C ARG A 136 10.33 36.78 -15.05
N GLU A 137 10.06 36.79 -13.74
CA GLU A 137 9.71 38.02 -13.03
C GLU A 137 10.84 39.04 -13.13
N ALA A 138 12.09 38.59 -12.94
CA ALA A 138 13.27 39.43 -13.14
C ALA A 138 13.38 40.00 -14.57
N LEU A 139 13.13 39.19 -15.61
CA LEU A 139 13.13 39.64 -17.00
C LEU A 139 12.01 40.66 -17.28
N ILE A 140 10.82 40.47 -16.69
CA ILE A 140 9.73 41.44 -16.77
C ILE A 140 10.13 42.77 -16.11
N HIS A 141 10.74 42.72 -14.92
CA HIS A 141 11.24 43.92 -14.23
C HIS A 141 12.36 44.64 -15.00
N ILE A 142 13.28 43.90 -15.61
CA ILE A 142 14.32 44.46 -16.49
C ILE A 142 13.67 45.15 -17.69
N GLY A 143 12.72 44.48 -18.35
CA GLY A 143 11.98 45.01 -19.49
C GLY A 143 11.22 46.29 -19.15
N LEU A 144 10.51 46.30 -18.02
CA LEU A 144 9.78 47.47 -17.53
C LEU A 144 10.73 48.62 -17.18
N GLY A 145 11.83 48.34 -16.49
CA GLY A 145 12.85 49.34 -16.15
C GLY A 145 13.48 49.97 -17.39
N ALA A 146 13.77 49.17 -18.42
CA ALA A 146 14.28 49.66 -19.69
C ALA A 146 13.25 50.54 -20.44
N LEU A 147 11.97 50.16 -20.43
CA LEU A 147 10.90 50.97 -21.02
C LEU A 147 10.72 52.31 -20.29
N ILE A 148 10.76 52.32 -18.96
CA ILE A 148 10.69 53.54 -18.14
C ILE A 148 11.88 54.44 -18.47
N ALA A 149 13.11 53.92 -18.43
CA ALA A 149 14.31 54.68 -18.75
C ALA A 149 14.29 55.25 -20.18
N TYR A 150 13.80 54.47 -21.15
CA TYR A 150 13.62 54.95 -22.52
C TYR A 150 12.58 56.08 -22.61
N GLY A 151 11.44 55.94 -21.94
CA GLY A 151 10.39 56.96 -21.91
C GLY A 151 10.87 58.27 -21.27
N THR A 152 11.54 58.19 -20.12
CA THR A 152 12.06 59.36 -19.41
C THR A 152 13.19 60.04 -20.17
N THR A 153 14.09 59.28 -20.81
CA THR A 153 15.18 59.85 -21.62
C THR A 153 14.67 60.46 -22.92
N SER A 154 13.63 59.88 -23.52
CA SER A 154 12.97 60.44 -24.70
C SER A 154 12.19 61.72 -24.41
N LEU A 155 11.68 61.90 -23.18
CA LEU A 155 10.89 63.08 -22.78
C LEU A 155 11.75 64.20 -22.18
N ALA A 156 12.69 63.86 -21.30
CA ALA A 156 13.51 64.83 -20.59
C ALA A 156 14.87 65.11 -21.27
N GLY A 157 15.23 64.33 -22.30
CA GLY A 157 16.57 64.36 -22.92
C GLY A 157 17.59 63.56 -22.12
N THR A 158 18.61 63.02 -22.82
CA THR A 158 19.66 62.20 -22.23
C THR A 158 20.53 62.95 -21.23
N ASP A 159 20.69 64.25 -21.44
CA ASP A 159 21.59 65.11 -20.66
C ASP A 159 20.89 65.74 -19.44
N SER A 160 19.59 65.47 -19.27
CA SER A 160 18.86 65.88 -18.09
C SER A 160 19.21 64.96 -16.91
N LEU A 161 19.21 65.55 -15.70
CA LEU A 161 19.33 64.81 -14.44
C LEU A 161 18.29 63.68 -14.38
N GLY A 162 17.04 63.92 -14.77
CA GLY A 162 15.97 62.91 -14.80
C GLY A 162 16.24 61.75 -15.77
N GLY A 163 16.74 62.04 -16.98
CA GLY A 163 17.13 61.02 -17.95
C GLY A 163 18.31 60.16 -17.47
N SER A 164 19.35 60.81 -16.95
CA SER A 164 20.53 60.13 -16.41
C SER A 164 20.23 59.29 -15.16
N PHE A 165 19.43 59.79 -14.21
CA PHE A 165 18.98 59.01 -13.05
C PHE A 165 18.13 57.81 -13.44
N SER A 166 17.30 57.94 -14.46
CA SER A 166 16.45 56.84 -14.94
C SER A 166 17.27 55.74 -15.61
N ILE A 167 18.30 56.09 -16.39
CA ILE A 167 19.25 55.12 -16.95
C ILE A 167 20.01 54.43 -15.82
N TYR A 168 20.55 55.18 -14.86
CA TYR A 168 21.28 54.63 -13.72
C TYR A 168 20.39 53.68 -12.89
N GLY A 169 19.15 54.07 -12.59
CA GLY A 169 18.16 53.24 -11.90
C GLY A 169 17.82 51.97 -12.67
N ALA A 170 17.67 52.05 -13.99
CA ALA A 170 17.43 50.88 -14.83
C ALA A 170 18.63 49.92 -14.88
N VAL A 171 19.85 50.44 -14.99
CA VAL A 171 21.08 49.63 -15.01
C VAL A 171 21.29 48.93 -13.66
N THR A 172 21.18 49.67 -12.55
CA THR A 172 21.34 49.09 -11.20
C THR A 172 20.27 48.06 -10.88
N ASN A 173 19.00 48.34 -11.18
CA ASN A 173 17.92 47.35 -11.05
C ASN A 173 18.17 46.12 -11.95
N SER A 174 18.67 46.32 -13.18
CA SER A 174 18.97 45.21 -14.08
C SER A 174 20.08 44.32 -13.58
N VAL A 175 21.16 44.89 -13.02
CA VAL A 175 22.26 44.13 -12.39
C VAL A 175 21.72 43.30 -11.21
N TYR A 176 20.89 43.90 -10.37
CA TYR A 176 20.26 43.20 -9.25
C TYR A 176 19.38 42.03 -9.73
N GLN A 177 18.49 42.27 -10.69
CA GLN A 177 17.57 41.26 -11.21
C GLN A 177 18.27 40.16 -12.02
N MET A 178 19.41 40.45 -12.65
CA MET A 178 20.21 39.46 -13.37
C MET A 178 20.65 38.29 -12.46
N THR A 179 20.83 38.55 -11.16
CA THR A 179 21.13 37.48 -10.20
C THR A 179 20.03 36.42 -10.13
N ASN A 180 18.75 36.83 -10.20
CA ASN A 180 17.60 35.91 -10.22
C ASN A 180 17.50 35.17 -11.57
N VAL A 181 17.85 35.82 -12.68
CA VAL A 181 17.92 35.18 -14.00
C VAL A 181 18.99 34.08 -14.02
N VAL A 182 20.20 34.40 -13.55
CA VAL A 182 21.31 33.44 -13.48
C VAL A 182 20.99 32.29 -12.53
N ARG A 183 20.45 32.57 -11.33
CA ARG A 183 20.03 31.53 -10.38
C ARG A 183 18.96 30.61 -10.96
N SER A 184 17.97 31.16 -11.66
CA SER A 184 16.94 30.35 -12.32
C SER A 184 17.51 29.50 -13.46
N GLY A 185 18.42 30.07 -14.25
CA GLY A 185 19.13 29.34 -15.32
C GLY A 185 19.95 28.17 -14.77
N LEU A 186 20.69 28.40 -13.68
CA LEU A 186 21.42 27.35 -12.97
C LEU A 186 20.47 26.28 -12.41
N ALA A 187 19.35 26.68 -11.80
CA ALA A 187 18.36 25.75 -11.27
C ALA A 187 17.64 24.94 -12.36
N LEU A 188 17.49 25.47 -13.58
CA LEU A 188 16.96 24.72 -14.72
C LEU A 188 17.97 23.71 -15.28
N MET A 189 19.26 24.03 -15.26
CA MET A 189 20.33 23.11 -15.69
C MET A 189 20.61 22.02 -14.64
N TYR A 190 20.58 22.40 -13.37
CA TYR A 190 20.85 21.54 -12.22
C TYR A 190 19.69 21.64 -11.22
N PRO A 191 18.56 20.97 -11.51
CA PRO A 191 17.40 21.03 -10.62
C PRO A 191 17.75 20.45 -9.25
N PRO A 192 17.37 21.14 -8.15
CA PRO A 192 17.61 20.63 -6.82
C PRO A 192 16.82 19.33 -6.61
N SER A 193 17.48 18.31 -6.07
CA SER A 193 16.85 17.03 -5.74
C SER A 193 16.19 17.12 -4.37
N MET A 194 14.90 16.83 -4.29
CA MET A 194 14.16 16.74 -3.03
C MET A 194 13.68 15.29 -2.79
N PRO A 195 13.64 14.80 -1.52
CA PRO A 195 13.07 13.49 -1.22
C PRO A 195 11.64 13.30 -1.75
N LEU A 196 10.85 14.38 -1.73
CA LEU A 196 9.48 14.42 -2.22
C LEU A 196 9.37 14.16 -3.74
N ASP A 197 10.44 14.42 -4.51
CA ASP A 197 10.40 14.32 -5.97
C ASP A 197 10.11 12.88 -6.44
N LYS A 198 10.62 11.88 -5.71
CA LYS A 198 10.37 10.46 -6.01
C LYS A 198 8.92 10.09 -5.76
N LEU A 199 8.31 10.64 -4.72
CA LEU A 199 6.89 10.41 -4.38
C LEU A 199 5.97 11.10 -5.39
N GLU A 200 6.31 12.31 -5.84
CA GLU A 200 5.60 13.01 -6.90
C GLU A 200 5.62 12.22 -8.22
N GLU A 201 6.78 11.69 -8.60
CA GLU A 201 6.92 10.85 -9.81
C GLU A 201 6.14 9.54 -9.69
N PHE A 202 6.22 8.89 -8.53
CA PHE A 202 5.45 7.68 -8.27
C PHE A 202 3.94 7.95 -8.35
N TYR A 203 3.47 9.04 -7.73
CA TYR A 203 2.06 9.42 -7.78
C TYR A 203 1.63 9.75 -9.21
N ALA A 204 2.42 10.55 -9.95
CA ALA A 204 2.10 10.89 -11.33
C ALA A 204 1.92 9.65 -12.23
N VAL A 205 2.66 8.58 -12.00
CA VAL A 205 2.54 7.35 -12.80
C VAL A 205 1.43 6.42 -12.29
N ASN A 206 1.25 6.32 -10.97
CA ASN A 206 0.39 5.30 -10.36
C ASN A 206 -0.96 5.84 -9.85
N ARG A 207 -1.25 7.13 -10.02
CA ARG A 207 -2.48 7.79 -9.54
C ARG A 207 -3.76 7.04 -9.93
N CYS A 208 -3.80 6.47 -11.14
CA CYS A 208 -4.95 5.71 -11.62
C CYS A 208 -5.26 4.46 -10.77
N PHE A 209 -4.27 3.91 -10.05
CA PHE A 209 -4.48 2.75 -9.18
C PHE A 209 -4.96 3.09 -7.77
N ILE A 210 -4.94 4.37 -7.40
CA ILE A 210 -5.34 4.87 -6.07
C ILE A 210 -6.79 5.34 -6.17
N PRO A 211 -7.65 5.06 -5.18
CA PRO A 211 -9.02 5.58 -5.14
C PRO A 211 -9.12 7.07 -5.44
N ARG A 212 -9.97 7.43 -6.40
CA ARG A 212 -10.18 8.82 -6.81
C ARG A 212 -10.53 9.75 -5.65
N ARG A 213 -11.27 9.25 -4.65
CA ARG A 213 -11.62 9.98 -3.43
C ARG A 213 -10.40 10.45 -2.61
N LEU A 214 -9.26 9.77 -2.72
CA LEU A 214 -8.03 10.14 -2.00
C LEU A 214 -7.19 11.19 -2.73
N TRP A 215 -7.44 11.43 -4.02
CA TRP A 215 -6.57 12.29 -4.83
C TRP A 215 -6.47 13.73 -4.31
N PRO A 216 -7.57 14.42 -3.95
CA PRO A 216 -7.48 15.80 -3.44
C PRO A 216 -6.65 15.88 -2.15
N LYS A 217 -6.83 14.92 -1.23
CA LYS A 217 -6.08 14.89 0.03
C LYS A 217 -4.59 14.58 -0.19
N ILE A 218 -4.25 13.70 -1.11
CA ILE A 218 -2.85 13.45 -1.48
C ILE A 218 -2.22 14.74 -2.04
N THR A 219 -2.93 15.44 -2.92
CA THR A 219 -2.49 16.75 -3.46
C THR A 219 -2.27 17.78 -2.35
N GLU A 220 -3.22 17.94 -1.44
CA GLU A 220 -3.11 18.84 -0.29
C GLU A 220 -1.89 18.52 0.59
N LYS A 221 -1.63 17.23 0.81
CA LYS A 221 -0.47 16.79 1.61
C LYS A 221 0.85 16.95 0.86
N PHE A 222 0.89 16.87 -0.46
CA PHE A 222 2.06 17.30 -1.24
C PHE A 222 2.35 18.80 -1.08
N ILE A 223 1.33 19.66 -1.12
CA ILE A 223 1.48 21.11 -0.86
C ILE A 223 2.02 21.34 0.55
N THR A 224 1.41 20.70 1.55
CA THR A 224 1.82 20.81 2.95
C THR A 224 3.26 20.33 3.15
N ALA A 225 3.61 19.18 2.55
CA ALA A 225 4.95 18.62 2.63
C ALA A 225 6.03 19.55 2.06
N LYS A 226 5.70 20.29 1.00
CA LYS A 226 6.66 21.14 0.28
C LYS A 226 6.80 22.54 0.86
N TYR A 227 5.73 23.10 1.42
CA TYR A 227 5.67 24.52 1.79
C TYR A 227 5.48 24.78 3.29
N ASN A 228 5.13 23.77 4.10
CA ASN A 228 4.97 23.91 5.54
C ASN A 228 6.00 23.05 6.28
N ASN A 229 7.12 23.67 6.68
CA ASN A 229 8.23 22.99 7.37
C ASN A 229 7.79 22.28 8.67
N TYR A 230 6.80 22.81 9.40
CA TYR A 230 6.33 22.21 10.64
C TYR A 230 5.51 20.93 10.41
N GLN A 231 4.74 20.90 9.33
CA GLN A 231 3.89 19.75 8.98
C GLN A 231 4.49 18.87 7.88
N ALA A 232 5.73 19.15 7.46
CA ALA A 232 6.35 18.48 6.33
C ALA A 232 6.50 16.98 6.53
N TYR A 233 6.99 16.58 7.71
CA TYR A 233 7.19 15.18 8.08
C TYR A 233 5.87 14.37 8.15
N PRO A 234 4.83 14.77 8.93
CA PRO A 234 3.58 14.03 8.96
C PRO A 234 2.86 14.01 7.61
N ALA A 235 2.94 15.10 6.83
CA ALA A 235 2.38 15.12 5.48
C ALA A 235 3.10 14.15 4.53
N THR A 236 4.43 14.08 4.59
CA THR A 236 5.22 13.12 3.80
C THR A 236 4.86 11.69 4.17
N LYS A 237 4.75 11.36 5.45
CA LYS A 237 4.31 10.03 5.92
C LYS A 237 2.93 9.65 5.40
N PHE A 238 1.98 10.59 5.42
CA PHE A 238 0.66 10.38 4.85
C PHE A 238 0.73 10.06 3.36
N VAL A 239 1.50 10.83 2.60
CA VAL A 239 1.71 10.59 1.16
C VAL A 239 2.29 9.20 0.94
N GLU A 240 3.38 8.83 1.62
CA GLU A 240 4.01 7.51 1.52
C GLU A 240 3.05 6.36 1.84
N PHE A 241 2.17 6.55 2.83
CA PHE A 241 1.13 5.59 3.17
C PHE A 241 0.08 5.47 2.05
N ALA A 242 -0.51 6.60 1.66
CA ALA A 242 -1.60 6.65 0.68
C ALA A 242 -1.18 6.16 -0.72
N LEU A 243 0.08 6.38 -1.11
CA LEU A 243 0.65 5.85 -2.34
C LEU A 243 0.76 4.31 -2.34
N GLY A 244 0.71 3.67 -1.18
CA GLY A 244 0.63 2.21 -1.05
C GLY A 244 -0.78 1.64 -1.25
N LEU A 245 -1.84 2.47 -1.24
CA LEU A 245 -3.24 2.04 -1.39
C LEU A 245 -3.63 1.88 -2.87
N THR A 246 -2.91 1.04 -3.61
CA THR A 246 -3.10 0.82 -5.05
C THR A 246 -4.18 -0.23 -5.33
N LEU A 247 -5.42 0.01 -4.91
CA LEU A 247 -6.54 -0.94 -4.98
C LEU A 247 -6.84 -1.44 -6.39
N TYR A 248 -6.70 -0.61 -7.41
CA TYR A 248 -7.02 -0.98 -8.79
C TYR A 248 -5.83 -1.57 -9.55
N LYS A 249 -4.69 -1.79 -8.87
CA LYS A 249 -3.53 -2.38 -9.52
C LYS A 249 -3.79 -3.86 -9.78
N PRO A 250 -3.60 -4.35 -11.01
CA PRO A 250 -3.88 -5.74 -11.33
C PRO A 250 -2.95 -6.64 -10.53
N LYS A 251 -3.54 -7.64 -9.85
CA LYS A 251 -2.81 -8.66 -9.11
C LYS A 251 -2.25 -9.70 -10.08
N LYS A 252 -1.20 -10.42 -9.68
CA LYS A 252 -0.68 -11.54 -10.48
C LYS A 252 -1.74 -12.62 -10.58
N GLU A 253 -1.98 -13.17 -11.78
CA GLU A 253 -2.94 -14.26 -11.92
C GLU A 253 -2.52 -15.46 -11.07
N LEU A 254 -3.48 -16.03 -10.34
CA LEU A 254 -3.28 -17.30 -9.66
C LEU A 254 -3.18 -18.43 -10.70
N PRO A 255 -2.39 -19.48 -10.43
CA PRO A 255 -2.39 -20.65 -11.28
C PRO A 255 -3.80 -21.26 -11.34
N LYS A 256 -4.11 -21.97 -12.43
CA LYS A 256 -5.33 -22.77 -12.50
C LYS A 256 -5.20 -23.92 -11.51
N LEU A 257 -6.02 -23.89 -10.47
CA LEU A 257 -6.01 -24.86 -9.39
C LEU A 257 -7.34 -25.59 -9.36
N ASP A 258 -7.27 -26.88 -9.03
CA ASP A 258 -8.45 -27.65 -8.63
C ASP A 258 -8.68 -27.40 -7.15
N ILE A 259 -9.79 -26.73 -6.85
CA ILE A 259 -10.10 -26.27 -5.50
C ILE A 259 -10.37 -27.46 -4.59
N ASP A 260 -11.01 -28.51 -5.10
CA ASP A 260 -11.33 -29.68 -4.27
C ASP A 260 -10.05 -30.36 -3.82
N ILE A 261 -9.04 -30.46 -4.69
CA ILE A 261 -7.71 -30.99 -4.35
C ILE A 261 -7.02 -30.10 -3.30
N VAL A 262 -7.04 -28.78 -3.49
CA VAL A 262 -6.44 -27.83 -2.54
C VAL A 262 -7.09 -27.95 -1.16
N MET A 263 -8.43 -28.03 -1.10
CA MET A 263 -9.16 -28.13 0.16
C MET A 263 -8.89 -29.46 0.87
N VAL A 264 -8.90 -30.58 0.15
CA VAL A 264 -8.61 -31.91 0.73
C VAL A 264 -7.19 -31.98 1.29
N GLU A 265 -6.20 -31.47 0.57
CA GLU A 265 -4.82 -31.48 1.05
C GLU A 265 -4.61 -30.52 2.23
N LEU A 266 -5.27 -29.36 2.22
CA LEU A 266 -5.27 -28.44 3.35
C LEU A 266 -5.91 -29.07 4.59
N GLU A 267 -7.02 -29.79 4.42
CA GLU A 267 -7.68 -30.53 5.51
C GLU A 267 -6.72 -31.50 6.17
N LYS A 268 -6.09 -32.33 5.35
CA LYS A 268 -5.16 -33.36 5.79
C LYS A 268 -4.00 -32.79 6.57
N ARG A 269 -3.46 -31.63 6.15
CA ARG A 269 -2.38 -30.94 6.87
C ARG A 269 -2.83 -30.40 8.22
N ILE A 270 -4.04 -29.84 8.29
CA ILE A 270 -4.65 -29.39 9.55
C ILE A 270 -4.87 -30.58 10.50
N ASP A 271 -5.41 -31.69 10.00
CA ASP A 271 -5.65 -32.89 10.81
C ASP A 271 -4.35 -33.52 11.32
N ASN A 272 -3.35 -33.62 10.45
CA ASN A 272 -2.03 -34.09 10.84
C ASN A 272 -1.42 -33.22 11.95
N PHE A 273 -1.59 -31.90 11.86
CA PHE A 273 -1.12 -30.99 12.92
C PHE A 273 -1.85 -31.22 14.24
N PHE A 274 -3.19 -31.27 14.22
CA PHE A 274 -3.97 -31.46 15.44
C PHE A 274 -3.91 -32.89 15.99
N SER A 275 -3.42 -33.87 15.23
CA SER A 275 -3.18 -35.23 15.72
C SER A 275 -2.22 -35.29 16.91
N GLU A 276 -1.29 -34.32 17.00
CA GLU A 276 -0.34 -34.14 18.10
C GLU A 276 -0.96 -33.49 19.35
N TYR A 277 -2.25 -33.15 19.32
CA TYR A 277 -2.96 -32.44 20.39
C TYR A 277 -4.13 -33.25 20.97
N ASP A 278 -4.54 -32.89 22.18
CA ASP A 278 -5.65 -33.50 22.92
C ASP A 278 -7.01 -32.98 22.43
N ILE A 279 -7.34 -33.28 21.18
CA ILE A 279 -8.63 -32.95 20.56
C ILE A 279 -9.18 -34.13 19.78
N LYS A 280 -10.50 -34.30 19.77
CA LYS A 280 -11.17 -35.25 18.89
C LYS A 280 -11.24 -34.68 17.47
N MET A 281 -10.87 -35.46 16.46
CA MET A 281 -10.82 -35.01 15.06
C MET A 281 -12.21 -34.62 14.52
N ASP A 282 -13.27 -35.16 15.09
CA ASP A 282 -14.68 -34.88 14.78
C ASP A 282 -15.29 -33.77 15.67
N SER A 283 -14.47 -33.05 16.43
CA SER A 283 -14.96 -31.96 17.29
C SER A 283 -15.57 -30.82 16.48
N GLU A 284 -16.67 -30.26 17.01
CA GLU A 284 -17.36 -29.13 16.39
C GLU A 284 -16.46 -27.90 16.26
N GLU A 285 -15.63 -27.63 17.27
CA GLU A 285 -14.69 -26.50 17.29
C GLU A 285 -13.68 -26.59 16.13
N LEU A 286 -13.09 -27.77 15.89
CA LEU A 286 -12.15 -27.98 14.79
C LEU A 286 -12.86 -27.87 13.43
N ARG A 287 -14.10 -28.36 13.33
CA ARG A 287 -14.92 -28.22 12.12
C ARG A 287 -15.21 -26.76 11.78
N LEU A 288 -15.52 -25.93 12.78
CA LEU A 288 -15.76 -24.49 12.60
C LEU A 288 -14.50 -23.73 12.17
N LEU A 289 -13.35 -24.10 12.74
CA LEU A 289 -12.04 -23.59 12.33
C LEU A 289 -11.77 -23.91 10.85
N LYS A 290 -11.88 -25.19 10.47
CA LYS A 290 -11.71 -25.66 9.07
C LYS A 290 -12.67 -24.94 8.11
N ALA A 291 -13.96 -24.87 8.45
CA ALA A 291 -14.96 -24.21 7.62
C ALA A 291 -14.63 -22.73 7.36
N SER A 292 -14.08 -22.04 8.36
CA SER A 292 -13.69 -20.63 8.22
C SER A 292 -12.45 -20.45 7.33
N ILE A 293 -11.50 -21.38 7.42
CA ILE A 293 -10.33 -21.42 6.53
C ILE A 293 -10.79 -21.70 5.09
N TYR A 294 -11.71 -22.64 4.88
CA TYR A 294 -12.24 -22.95 3.55
C TYR A 294 -13.00 -21.80 2.93
N ASP A 295 -13.83 -21.10 3.70
CA ASP A 295 -14.50 -19.90 3.22
C ASP A 295 -13.48 -18.83 2.79
N PHE A 296 -12.42 -18.63 3.56
CA PHE A 296 -11.33 -17.72 3.19
C PHE A 296 -10.62 -18.14 1.89
N VAL A 297 -10.25 -19.42 1.74
CA VAL A 297 -9.57 -19.92 0.53
C VAL A 297 -10.50 -19.87 -0.69
N ASN A 298 -11.78 -20.19 -0.54
CA ASN A 298 -12.75 -20.04 -1.63
C ASN A 298 -12.88 -18.58 -2.08
N LYS A 299 -12.92 -17.64 -1.13
CA LYS A 299 -12.92 -16.20 -1.43
C LYS A 299 -11.64 -15.74 -2.11
N LEU A 300 -10.50 -16.28 -1.69
CA LEU A 300 -9.19 -15.99 -2.28
C LEU A 300 -9.11 -16.39 -3.76
N ILE A 301 -9.69 -17.53 -4.13
CA ILE A 301 -9.63 -18.07 -5.50
C ILE A 301 -10.70 -17.46 -6.40
N PHE A 302 -11.93 -17.33 -5.89
CA PHE A 302 -13.07 -16.88 -6.69
C PHE A 302 -13.31 -15.37 -6.65
N ASP A 303 -12.61 -14.64 -5.78
CA ASP A 303 -12.80 -13.19 -5.54
C ASP A 303 -14.26 -12.83 -5.21
N LYS A 304 -14.97 -13.74 -4.51
CA LYS A 304 -16.40 -13.63 -4.17
C LYS A 304 -16.60 -13.22 -2.71
N GLY A 305 -16.62 -11.91 -2.44
CA GLY A 305 -17.16 -11.35 -1.19
C GLY A 305 -16.12 -10.87 -0.17
N ARG A 306 -16.47 -9.76 0.49
CA ARG A 306 -15.57 -8.67 0.97
C ARG A 306 -15.30 -8.66 2.48
N LEU A 307 -15.71 -9.70 3.18
CA LEU A 307 -15.87 -9.71 4.63
C LEU A 307 -14.68 -10.42 5.31
N PRO A 308 -13.87 -9.72 6.13
CA PRO A 308 -12.83 -10.35 6.95
C PRO A 308 -13.41 -11.42 7.88
N LYS A 309 -12.67 -12.50 8.09
CA LYS A 309 -13.00 -13.52 9.07
C LYS A 309 -12.15 -13.34 10.32
N TYR A 310 -12.80 -13.36 11.48
CA TYR A 310 -12.15 -13.21 12.77
C TYR A 310 -12.21 -14.53 13.53
N GLN A 311 -11.04 -15.06 13.88
CA GLN A 311 -10.86 -16.28 14.66
C GLN A 311 -10.20 -15.92 15.99
N TYR A 312 -10.79 -16.36 17.09
CA TYR A 312 -10.21 -16.17 18.41
C TYR A 312 -9.59 -17.48 18.91
N LEU A 313 -8.27 -17.50 19.08
CA LEU A 313 -7.52 -18.64 19.59
C LEU A 313 -7.31 -18.48 21.09
N TYR A 314 -8.17 -19.12 21.87
CA TYR A 314 -8.11 -19.11 23.33
C TYR A 314 -7.33 -20.31 23.85
N GLY A 315 -6.46 -20.13 24.84
CA GLY A 315 -5.80 -21.24 25.53
C GLY A 315 -4.51 -20.82 26.22
N ALA A 316 -3.88 -21.74 26.95
CA ALA A 316 -2.65 -21.45 27.69
C ALA A 316 -1.49 -20.93 26.80
N GLY A 317 -0.55 -20.22 27.42
CA GLY A 317 0.66 -19.76 26.75
C GLY A 317 1.58 -20.93 26.36
N GLY A 318 2.25 -20.84 25.21
CA GLY A 318 3.25 -21.83 24.81
C GLY A 318 2.69 -23.17 24.30
N ILE A 319 1.40 -23.25 23.98
CA ILE A 319 0.78 -24.46 23.42
C ILE A 319 0.79 -24.53 21.88
N GLY A 320 1.44 -23.58 21.19
CA GLY A 320 1.60 -23.67 19.73
C GLY A 320 0.60 -22.87 18.88
N LYS A 321 -0.18 -21.93 19.45
CA LYS A 321 -1.09 -21.04 18.69
C LYS A 321 -0.39 -20.32 17.53
N THR A 322 0.72 -19.63 17.81
CA THR A 322 1.54 -18.92 16.82
C THR A 322 2.13 -19.87 15.78
N HIS A 323 2.53 -21.07 16.21
CA HIS A 323 3.10 -22.10 15.31
C HIS A 323 2.05 -22.61 14.32
N PHE A 324 0.82 -22.88 14.77
CA PHE A 324 -0.29 -23.29 13.91
C PHE A 324 -0.56 -22.25 12.81
N VAL A 325 -0.71 -20.98 13.16
CA VAL A 325 -1.08 -19.94 12.17
C VAL A 325 0.05 -19.72 11.15
N ARG A 326 1.32 -19.78 11.57
CA ARG A 326 2.46 -19.72 10.64
C ARG A 326 2.46 -20.92 9.69
N LYS A 327 2.29 -22.14 10.22
CA LYS A 327 2.20 -23.36 9.40
C LYS A 327 1.03 -23.32 8.42
N LEU A 328 -0.12 -22.84 8.86
CA LEU A 328 -1.28 -22.64 8.00
C LEU A 328 -0.97 -21.69 6.84
N SER A 329 -0.28 -20.57 7.11
CA SER A 329 0.13 -19.63 6.07
C SER A 329 1.12 -20.25 5.08
N GLU A 330 2.07 -21.05 5.56
CA GLU A 330 3.01 -21.80 4.72
C GLU A 330 2.27 -22.79 3.82
N TRP A 331 1.34 -23.57 4.38
CA TRP A 331 0.57 -24.55 3.60
C TRP A 331 -0.30 -23.89 2.53
N ILE A 332 -0.96 -22.77 2.83
CA ILE A 332 -1.78 -22.05 1.85
C ILE A 332 -0.89 -21.48 0.74
N GLU A 333 0.28 -20.92 1.05
CA GLU A 333 1.19 -20.39 0.03
C GLU A 333 1.86 -21.50 -0.80
N GLU A 334 2.10 -22.69 -0.22
CA GLU A 334 2.55 -23.87 -0.96
C GLU A 334 1.50 -24.39 -1.94
N LEU A 335 0.24 -24.49 -1.50
CA LEU A 335 -0.87 -25.00 -2.31
C LEU A 335 -1.37 -23.96 -3.33
N ILE A 336 -1.27 -22.68 -2.98
CA ILE A 336 -1.72 -21.54 -3.80
C ILE A 336 -0.58 -20.50 -3.84
N PRO A 337 0.42 -20.70 -4.71
CA PRO A 337 1.58 -19.80 -4.77
C PRO A 337 1.20 -18.36 -5.09
N ASN A 338 1.88 -17.43 -4.43
CA ASN A 338 1.70 -15.98 -4.58
C ASN A 338 0.31 -15.46 -4.16
N SER A 339 -0.41 -16.17 -3.31
CA SER A 339 -1.81 -15.87 -3.01
C SER A 339 -1.98 -14.98 -1.80
N ILE A 340 -1.21 -15.19 -0.73
CA ILE A 340 -1.44 -14.49 0.53
C ILE A 340 -0.23 -13.67 0.98
N HIS A 341 -0.52 -12.62 1.74
CA HIS A 341 0.43 -11.96 2.62
C HIS A 341 0.21 -12.48 4.05
N PHE A 342 1.29 -12.75 4.79
CA PHE A 342 1.21 -13.07 6.22
C PHE A 342 1.80 -11.91 7.03
N GLU A 343 1.06 -11.40 8.02
CA GLU A 343 1.52 -10.36 8.94
C GLU A 343 1.34 -10.82 10.40
N ASP A 344 2.43 -10.76 11.16
CA ASP A 344 2.45 -10.97 12.61
C ASP A 344 2.41 -9.60 13.30
N VAL A 345 1.40 -9.36 14.13
CA VAL A 345 1.03 -8.05 14.64
C VAL A 345 0.99 -8.07 16.16
N VAL A 346 1.69 -7.10 16.76
CA VAL A 346 1.58 -6.80 18.19
C VAL A 346 0.94 -5.42 18.33
N ILE A 347 -0.12 -5.33 19.12
CA ILE A 347 -0.83 -4.08 19.41
C ILE A 347 -0.49 -3.66 20.83
N LYS A 348 0.05 -2.44 20.98
CA LYS A 348 0.41 -1.90 22.29
C LYS A 348 -0.52 -0.78 22.73
N LYS A 349 -1.13 -0.08 21.78
CA LYS A 349 -1.95 1.11 22.06
C LYS A 349 -3.26 1.09 21.29
N SER A 350 -4.27 1.77 21.84
CA SER A 350 -5.59 1.89 21.23
C SER A 350 -5.52 2.60 19.86
N GLU A 351 -4.67 3.61 19.70
CA GLU A 351 -4.55 4.34 18.44
C GLU A 351 -3.97 3.47 17.31
N GLU A 352 -3.18 2.45 17.64
CA GLU A 352 -2.66 1.48 16.67
C GLU A 352 -3.77 0.55 16.16
N LEU A 353 -4.76 0.25 17.02
CA LEU A 353 -5.91 -0.59 16.71
C LEU A 353 -6.92 0.19 15.86
N ALA A 354 -7.54 1.23 16.41
CA ALA A 354 -8.65 1.95 15.77
C ALA A 354 -8.20 2.97 14.72
N GLY A 355 -6.97 3.49 14.83
CA GLY A 355 -6.48 4.61 14.05
C GLY A 355 -6.92 5.96 14.58
N THR A 356 -6.24 7.00 14.11
CA THR A 356 -6.49 8.42 14.36
C THR A 356 -6.26 9.20 13.08
N ASP A 357 -6.32 10.53 13.13
CA ASP A 357 -5.91 11.42 12.02
C ASP A 357 -4.43 11.30 11.62
N SER A 358 -3.60 10.77 12.52
CA SER A 358 -2.13 10.70 12.43
C SER A 358 -1.61 9.27 12.39
N ILE A 359 -2.41 8.28 12.81
CA ILE A 359 -2.07 6.85 12.80
C ILE A 359 -3.13 6.10 11.98
N PRO A 360 -2.75 5.29 10.96
CA PRO A 360 -3.71 4.65 10.07
C PRO A 360 -4.65 3.62 10.71
N GLY A 361 -4.32 3.11 11.89
CA GLY A 361 -5.02 1.97 12.48
C GLY A 361 -4.63 0.65 11.79
N ILE A 362 -5.01 -0.47 12.41
CA ILE A 362 -4.43 -1.77 12.05
C ILE A 362 -4.93 -2.29 10.71
N LEU A 363 -6.24 -2.20 10.46
CA LEU A 363 -6.85 -2.74 9.24
C LEU A 363 -6.41 -1.98 7.98
N LEU A 364 -6.25 -0.66 8.03
CA LEU A 364 -5.71 0.11 6.91
C LEU A 364 -4.23 -0.24 6.66
N ARG A 365 -3.44 -0.46 7.72
CA ARG A 365 -2.03 -0.84 7.59
C ARG A 365 -1.89 -2.21 6.90
N ILE A 366 -2.67 -3.20 7.34
CA ILE A 366 -2.70 -4.53 6.75
C ILE A 366 -3.10 -4.47 5.28
N LEU A 367 -4.17 -3.73 4.95
CA LEU A 367 -4.60 -3.53 3.58
C LEU A 367 -3.48 -2.93 2.71
N ARG A 368 -2.84 -1.87 3.19
CA ARG A 368 -1.73 -1.21 2.48
C ARG A 368 -0.57 -2.18 2.23
N ASN A 369 -0.19 -2.97 3.23
CA ASN A 369 0.90 -3.93 3.11
C ASN A 369 0.59 -5.04 2.10
N GLN A 370 -0.64 -5.59 2.14
CA GLN A 370 -1.09 -6.60 1.18
C GLN A 370 -1.09 -6.06 -0.27
N LEU A 371 -1.57 -4.83 -0.48
CA LEU A 371 -1.58 -4.19 -1.81
C LEU A 371 -0.16 -3.94 -2.34
N GLN A 372 0.76 -3.51 -1.49
CA GLN A 372 2.17 -3.32 -1.88
C GLN A 372 2.84 -4.62 -2.32
N GLN A 373 2.47 -5.74 -1.69
CA GLN A 373 2.97 -7.07 -2.06
C GLN A 373 2.21 -7.71 -3.23
N GLN A 374 1.16 -7.06 -3.75
CA GLN A 374 0.33 -7.55 -4.87
C GLN A 374 -0.27 -8.95 -4.63
N LYS A 375 -0.59 -9.27 -3.37
CA LYS A 375 -1.21 -10.55 -2.99
C LYS A 375 -2.72 -10.52 -3.18
N HIS A 376 -3.38 -11.67 -3.18
CA HIS A 376 -4.84 -11.76 -3.31
C HIS A 376 -5.58 -11.54 -2.01
N GLY A 377 -5.05 -12.07 -0.91
CA GLY A 377 -5.59 -11.91 0.43
C GLY A 377 -4.52 -11.82 1.51
N THR A 378 -4.95 -11.88 2.77
CA THR A 378 -4.04 -11.76 3.92
C THR A 378 -4.45 -12.67 5.07
N ILE A 379 -3.45 -13.27 5.70
CA ILE A 379 -3.59 -13.91 7.01
C ILE A 379 -2.87 -13.04 8.03
N VAL A 380 -3.57 -12.67 9.09
CA VAL A 380 -3.05 -11.80 10.14
C VAL A 380 -3.06 -12.58 11.43
N PHE A 381 -1.95 -12.54 12.16
CA PHE A 381 -1.88 -13.08 13.52
C PHE A 381 -1.67 -11.93 14.50
N MET A 382 -2.58 -11.77 15.45
CA MET A 382 -2.49 -10.80 16.54
C MET A 382 -2.25 -11.54 17.85
N ASP A 383 -1.00 -11.57 18.31
CA ASP A 383 -0.63 -12.27 19.54
C ASP A 383 -0.89 -11.42 20.79
N GLU A 384 -0.92 -12.08 21.95
CA GLU A 384 -1.08 -11.47 23.28
C GLU A 384 -2.26 -10.49 23.38
N ALA A 385 -3.41 -10.88 22.84
CA ALA A 385 -4.62 -10.04 22.70
C ALA A 385 -5.38 -9.74 24.00
N THR A 386 -4.65 -9.59 25.11
CA THR A 386 -5.15 -9.10 26.40
C THR A 386 -5.80 -7.71 26.29
N TRP A 387 -5.37 -6.92 25.30
CA TRP A 387 -5.91 -5.61 24.99
C TRP A 387 -7.37 -5.64 24.53
N LEU A 388 -7.92 -6.77 24.08
CA LEU A 388 -9.36 -6.88 23.75
C LEU A 388 -10.25 -6.51 24.95
N ASN A 389 -9.82 -6.90 26.15
CA ASN A 389 -10.54 -6.61 27.39
C ASN A 389 -10.21 -5.21 27.94
N GLN A 390 -8.98 -4.72 27.73
CA GLN A 390 -8.55 -3.40 28.22
C GLN A 390 -9.06 -2.24 27.34
N MET A 391 -9.21 -2.49 26.04
CA MET A 391 -9.58 -1.53 25.00
C MET A 391 -10.89 -1.97 24.32
N ALA A 392 -11.88 -2.39 25.11
CA ALA A 392 -13.11 -3.00 24.61
C ALA A 392 -13.89 -2.08 23.65
N SER A 393 -13.92 -0.76 23.91
CA SER A 393 -14.59 0.21 23.03
C SER A 393 -13.97 0.24 21.63
N ASP A 394 -12.65 0.41 21.55
CA ASP A 394 -11.93 0.49 20.28
C ASP A 394 -11.94 -0.85 19.53
N SER A 395 -11.86 -1.96 20.28
CA SER A 395 -12.02 -3.30 19.74
C SER A 395 -13.40 -3.48 19.10
N LYS A 396 -14.47 -2.99 19.74
CA LYS A 396 -15.83 -3.00 19.14
C LYS A 396 -15.94 -2.13 17.89
N ILE A 397 -15.17 -1.05 17.78
CA ILE A 397 -15.15 -0.21 16.57
C ILE A 397 -14.45 -0.96 15.44
N VAL A 398 -13.29 -1.56 15.70
CA VAL A 398 -12.49 -2.26 14.68
C VAL A 398 -13.16 -3.56 14.23
N PHE A 399 -13.67 -4.35 15.16
CA PHE A 399 -14.31 -5.61 14.87
C PHE A 399 -15.83 -5.45 14.75
N ASN A 400 -16.34 -4.34 14.18
CA ASN A 400 -17.76 -3.95 14.17
C ASN A 400 -18.73 -5.03 13.63
N GLY A 401 -18.34 -5.86 12.68
CA GLY A 401 -19.27 -6.78 12.01
C GLY A 401 -20.06 -6.13 10.86
N ASP A 402 -20.18 -4.80 10.81
CA ASP A 402 -20.42 -4.04 9.57
C ASP A 402 -19.09 -3.89 8.81
N GLN A 403 -18.63 -4.99 8.21
CA GLN A 403 -17.27 -5.09 7.66
C GLN A 403 -17.16 -4.54 6.23
N SER A 404 -18.13 -3.74 5.79
CA SER A 404 -18.10 -3.03 4.51
C SER A 404 -17.19 -1.78 4.53
N ARG A 405 -16.81 -1.30 5.73
CA ARG A 405 -16.13 -0.02 5.93
C ARG A 405 -15.00 -0.15 6.95
N ILE A 406 -13.77 0.15 6.53
CA ILE A 406 -12.63 0.31 7.44
C ILE A 406 -12.68 1.72 8.06
N SER A 407 -12.28 1.87 9.32
CA SER A 407 -12.06 3.19 9.93
C SER A 407 -11.13 4.02 9.03
N THR A 408 -11.65 5.13 8.50
CA THR A 408 -10.93 5.98 7.54
C THR A 408 -10.55 7.32 8.14
N GLN A 409 -10.57 7.46 9.47
CA GLN A 409 -10.20 8.69 10.17
C GLN A 409 -8.84 9.23 9.73
N TYR A 410 -7.85 8.36 9.55
CA TYR A 410 -6.55 8.70 9.00
C TYR A 410 -6.60 9.26 7.57
N LEU A 411 -7.44 8.65 6.74
CA LEU A 411 -7.72 9.10 5.38
C LEU A 411 -8.63 10.33 5.35
N GLY A 412 -9.16 10.75 6.50
CA GLY A 412 -9.91 11.97 6.74
C GLY A 412 -11.39 11.69 6.98
N THR A 413 -12.07 12.65 7.60
CA THR A 413 -13.54 12.76 7.52
C THR A 413 -13.90 13.19 6.09
N ASN A 414 -14.83 12.53 5.40
CA ASN A 414 -15.19 12.95 4.05
C ASN A 414 -15.68 14.41 4.04
N ILE A 415 -15.52 15.04 2.86
CA ILE A 415 -16.08 16.33 2.46
C ILE A 415 -17.61 16.40 2.69
N ASP A 416 -18.28 15.24 2.83
CA ASP A 416 -19.72 15.09 3.12
C ASP A 416 -20.03 14.26 4.39
N GLY A 417 -19.08 14.04 5.31
CA GLY A 417 -19.31 13.28 6.55
C GLY A 417 -19.48 11.77 6.42
N THR A 418 -19.37 11.21 5.21
CA THR A 418 -19.36 9.76 4.95
C THR A 418 -17.96 9.15 5.14
N ALA A 419 -17.81 7.81 5.20
CA ALA A 419 -16.50 7.14 5.25
C ALA A 419 -15.98 6.86 3.82
N ILE A 420 -14.65 6.76 3.62
CA ILE A 420 -14.12 6.24 2.35
C ILE A 420 -14.30 4.73 2.34
N GLU A 421 -15.25 4.24 1.56
CA GLU A 421 -15.41 2.81 1.31
C GLU A 421 -14.22 2.32 0.47
N LEU A 422 -13.45 1.39 1.05
CA LEU A 422 -12.35 0.71 0.38
C LEU A 422 -12.76 -0.75 0.19
N ASP A 423 -12.63 -1.26 -1.04
CA ASP A 423 -12.83 -2.68 -1.29
C ASP A 423 -11.76 -3.46 -0.51
N VAL A 424 -12.21 -4.31 0.42
CA VAL A 424 -11.34 -5.10 1.29
C VAL A 424 -11.13 -6.48 0.66
N PRO A 425 -9.89 -6.88 0.37
CA PRO A 425 -9.59 -8.21 -0.12
C PRO A 425 -9.86 -9.26 0.96
N PRO A 426 -9.91 -10.56 0.60
CA PRO A 426 -10.07 -11.63 1.58
C PRO A 426 -9.04 -11.52 2.71
N MET A 427 -9.52 -11.45 3.95
CA MET A 427 -8.68 -11.39 5.14
C MET A 427 -9.13 -12.42 6.17
N LEU A 428 -8.18 -13.18 6.71
CA LEU A 428 -8.37 -14.09 7.83
C LEU A 428 -7.50 -13.61 9.00
N ILE A 429 -8.14 -13.14 10.06
CA ILE A 429 -7.46 -12.58 11.23
C ILE A 429 -7.62 -13.53 12.40
N PHE A 430 -6.49 -14.05 12.87
CA PHE A 430 -6.37 -14.79 14.11
C PHE A 430 -5.99 -13.84 15.23
N VAL A 431 -6.75 -13.88 16.32
CA VAL A 431 -6.47 -13.12 17.54
C VAL A 431 -6.25 -14.12 18.66
N ALA A 432 -5.06 -14.15 19.24
CA ALA A 432 -4.66 -15.15 20.21
C ALA A 432 -4.52 -14.53 21.61
N SER A 433 -5.06 -15.21 22.62
CA SER A 433 -4.94 -14.78 24.01
C SER A 433 -4.94 -15.97 24.97
N ASN A 434 -4.46 -15.72 26.19
CA ASN A 434 -4.54 -16.64 27.30
C ASN A 434 -5.74 -16.36 28.22
N SER A 435 -6.40 -15.22 28.04
CA SER A 435 -7.65 -14.85 28.74
C SER A 435 -8.83 -14.91 27.77
N ASP A 436 -10.03 -15.18 28.27
CA ASP A 436 -11.24 -15.13 27.43
C ASP A 436 -11.66 -13.66 27.18
N ILE A 437 -12.54 -13.44 26.21
CA ILE A 437 -13.16 -12.13 25.95
C ILE A 437 -14.29 -11.94 26.96
N ASN A 438 -14.18 -10.93 27.82
CA ASN A 438 -15.18 -10.65 28.86
C ASN A 438 -16.47 -10.06 28.29
N ASP A 439 -16.38 -9.36 27.16
CA ASP A 439 -17.50 -8.68 26.54
C ASP A 439 -18.21 -9.60 25.53
N GLU A 440 -19.43 -10.03 25.86
CA GLU A 440 -20.21 -10.96 25.03
C GLU A 440 -20.50 -10.42 23.61
N HIS A 441 -20.75 -9.10 23.48
CA HIS A 441 -21.01 -8.49 22.17
C HIS A 441 -19.77 -8.44 21.28
N LEU A 442 -18.58 -8.37 21.87
CA LEU A 442 -17.32 -8.48 21.15
C LEU A 442 -17.03 -9.94 20.84
N LYS A 443 -17.21 -10.84 21.82
CA LYS A 443 -16.99 -12.29 21.68
C LYS A 443 -17.81 -12.90 20.55
N SER A 444 -19.08 -12.50 20.41
CA SER A 444 -19.98 -12.98 19.35
C SER A 444 -19.53 -12.66 17.92
N ARG A 445 -18.51 -11.80 17.76
CA ARG A 445 -17.97 -11.39 16.45
C ARG A 445 -16.81 -12.25 16.00
N PHE A 446 -16.30 -13.09 16.88
CA PHE A 446 -15.25 -14.05 16.61
C PHE A 446 -15.81 -15.46 16.59
N ALA A 447 -15.29 -16.30 15.70
CA ALA A 447 -15.37 -17.73 15.89
C ALA A 447 -14.32 -18.12 16.94
N VAL A 448 -14.76 -18.57 18.11
CA VAL A 448 -13.88 -18.94 19.22
C VAL A 448 -13.43 -20.39 19.05
N PHE A 449 -12.11 -20.61 19.11
CA PHE A 449 -11.49 -21.92 19.11
C PHE A 449 -10.67 -22.10 20.38
N ASN A 450 -11.06 -23.07 21.20
CA ASN A 450 -10.33 -23.44 22.40
C ASN A 450 -9.14 -24.30 21.99
N PHE A 451 -7.98 -23.68 21.88
CA PHE A 451 -6.80 -24.34 21.38
C PHE A 451 -6.37 -25.46 22.35
N PRO A 452 -6.30 -26.72 21.86
CA PRO A 452 -6.06 -27.87 22.72
C PRO A 452 -4.63 -27.90 23.27
N LYS A 453 -4.44 -28.65 24.35
CA LYS A 453 -3.10 -28.92 24.88
C LYS A 453 -2.37 -29.95 24.01
N PRO A 454 -1.05 -29.83 23.82
CA PRO A 454 -0.26 -30.85 23.13
C PRO A 454 -0.21 -32.14 23.97
N LYS A 455 -0.22 -33.29 23.29
CA LYS A 455 0.00 -34.60 23.90
C LYS A 455 1.41 -34.70 24.48
N LYS A 456 1.59 -35.57 25.49
CA LYS A 456 2.92 -35.84 26.06
C LYS A 456 3.94 -36.28 24.99
N ASP A 457 3.54 -37.13 24.06
CA ASP A 457 4.43 -37.59 22.98
C ASP A 457 4.89 -36.44 22.06
N ALA A 458 4.01 -35.49 21.79
CA ALA A 458 4.34 -34.30 21.01
C ALA A 458 5.34 -33.40 21.76
N LEU A 459 5.17 -33.27 23.09
CA LEU A 459 6.10 -32.53 23.94
C LEU A 459 7.50 -33.16 23.95
N LYS A 460 7.60 -34.51 23.98
CA LYS A 460 8.87 -35.24 23.87
C LYS A 460 9.54 -35.06 22.51
N LYS A 461 8.77 -35.13 21.42
CA LYS A 461 9.29 -34.88 20.06
C LYS A 461 9.83 -33.45 19.92
N TYR A 462 9.13 -32.48 20.50
CA TYR A 462 9.58 -31.10 20.52
C TYR A 462 10.84 -30.88 21.36
N SER A 463 10.96 -31.55 22.53
CA SER A 463 12.18 -31.47 23.34
C SER A 463 13.40 -31.95 22.57
N TYR A 464 13.25 -33.04 21.80
CA TYR A 464 14.30 -33.57 20.95
C TYR A 464 14.73 -32.56 19.87
N GLN A 465 13.75 -31.92 19.20
CA GLN A 465 14.03 -30.89 18.21
C GLN A 465 14.81 -29.71 18.82
N LEU A 466 14.35 -29.19 19.97
CA LEU A 466 15.04 -28.12 20.69
C LEU A 466 16.46 -28.50 21.10
N LEU A 467 16.67 -29.74 21.56
CA LEU A 467 17.99 -30.25 21.90
C LEU A 467 18.90 -30.28 20.67
N VAL A 468 18.42 -30.79 19.53
CA VAL A 468 19.18 -30.87 18.28
C VAL A 468 19.59 -29.48 17.76
N GLU A 469 18.71 -28.50 17.90
CA GLU A 469 18.86 -27.13 17.40
C GLU A 469 19.61 -26.20 18.36
N SER A 470 19.69 -26.51 19.65
CA SER A 470 20.35 -25.70 20.69
C SER A 470 21.79 -25.32 20.31
N GLU A 471 22.15 -24.03 20.47
CA GLU A 471 23.51 -23.51 20.25
C GLU A 471 24.57 -24.23 21.09
N LEU A 472 24.20 -24.63 22.31
CA LEU A 472 25.06 -25.42 23.18
C LEU A 472 25.35 -26.78 22.51
N ASN A 473 24.34 -27.45 21.97
CA ASN A 473 24.52 -28.69 21.23
C ASN A 473 25.28 -28.47 19.90
N GLN A 474 25.06 -27.36 19.18
CA GLN A 474 25.82 -27.06 17.97
C GLN A 474 27.31 -26.78 18.24
N SER A 475 27.63 -26.14 19.38
CA SER A 475 29.01 -25.94 19.83
C SER A 475 29.65 -27.22 20.36
N LEU A 476 28.85 -28.11 20.97
CA LEU A 476 29.29 -29.41 21.51
C LEU A 476 29.36 -30.52 20.44
N LYS A 477 28.56 -30.49 19.38
CA LYS A 477 28.65 -31.39 18.20
C LYS A 477 30.00 -31.35 17.50
N ARG A 478 30.75 -30.25 17.64
CA ARG A 478 32.16 -30.18 17.18
C ARG A 478 33.08 -31.11 17.96
N ARG A 479 32.64 -31.60 19.12
CA ARG A 479 33.27 -32.61 19.98
C ARG A 479 32.35 -33.85 20.00
N TYR A 480 32.43 -34.68 18.97
CA TYR A 480 31.74 -35.98 18.79
C TYR A 480 31.17 -36.65 20.07
N ASP A 481 29.93 -36.36 20.46
CA ASP A 481 29.24 -37.09 21.54
C ASP A 481 27.74 -37.17 21.25
N SER A 482 27.34 -38.08 20.36
CA SER A 482 25.92 -38.41 20.11
C SER A 482 25.25 -39.01 21.35
N ASP A 483 26.02 -39.68 22.19
CA ASP A 483 25.53 -40.44 23.34
C ASP A 483 25.01 -39.50 24.44
N LYS A 484 25.66 -38.35 24.63
CA LYS A 484 25.22 -37.29 25.55
C LYS A 484 23.91 -36.62 25.13
N ILE A 485 23.63 -36.54 23.83
CA ILE A 485 22.34 -36.06 23.34
C ILE A 485 21.24 -37.07 23.70
N GLY A 486 21.52 -38.37 23.58
CA GLY A 486 20.61 -39.44 24.01
C GLY A 486 20.34 -39.41 25.52
N GLU A 487 21.36 -39.18 26.33
CA GLU A 487 21.24 -39.07 27.78
C GLU A 487 20.42 -37.82 28.20
N ALA A 488 20.70 -36.66 27.60
CA ALA A 488 19.94 -35.43 27.84
C ALA A 488 18.48 -35.58 27.42
N GLN A 489 18.21 -36.25 26.29
CA GLN A 489 16.86 -36.55 25.84
C GLN A 489 16.13 -37.46 26.84
N SER A 490 16.77 -38.53 27.31
CA SER A 490 16.19 -39.46 28.30
C SER A 490 15.86 -38.75 29.63
N LEU A 491 16.74 -37.84 30.08
CA LEU A 491 16.49 -37.01 31.26
C LEU A 491 15.28 -36.09 31.08
N ILE A 492 15.11 -35.46 29.91
CA ILE A 492 13.94 -34.62 29.65
C ILE A 492 12.67 -35.46 29.54
N GLU A 493 12.71 -36.60 28.83
CA GLU A 493 11.56 -37.49 28.69
C GLU A 493 11.07 -38.01 30.05
N SER A 494 11.99 -38.41 30.94
CA SER A 494 11.64 -38.83 32.30
C SER A 494 10.99 -37.70 33.13
N LYS A 495 11.43 -36.44 32.95
CA LYS A 495 10.81 -35.26 33.57
C LYS A 495 9.41 -34.99 32.98
N ILE A 496 9.24 -35.11 31.68
CA ILE A 496 7.93 -34.97 31.00
C ILE A 496 6.94 -36.06 31.47
N ASP A 497 7.41 -37.29 31.67
CA ASP A 497 6.57 -38.40 32.10
C ASP A 497 6.15 -38.27 33.57
N SER A 498 7.08 -37.84 34.44
CA SER A 498 6.85 -37.69 35.88
C SER A 498 6.01 -36.46 36.25
N GLU A 499 6.06 -35.38 35.46
CA GLU A 499 5.21 -34.22 35.70
C GLU A 499 3.77 -34.45 35.20
N LYS A 500 2.81 -34.31 36.12
CA LYS A 500 1.37 -34.39 35.78
C LYS A 500 0.85 -33.15 35.06
N ASP A 501 1.44 -31.97 35.32
CA ASP A 501 0.88 -30.68 34.87
C ASP A 501 1.59 -30.06 33.66
N LEU A 502 2.64 -30.72 33.15
CA LEU A 502 3.39 -30.22 32.01
C LEU A 502 2.52 -30.30 30.74
N SER A 503 2.22 -29.13 30.16
CA SER A 503 1.20 -29.01 29.11
C SER A 503 1.52 -27.95 28.06
N SER A 504 2.76 -27.46 28.01
CA SER A 504 3.18 -26.46 27.02
C SER A 504 4.61 -26.67 26.55
N TYR A 505 4.89 -26.29 25.30
CA TYR A 505 6.23 -26.29 24.72
C TYR A 505 7.17 -25.33 25.47
N ARG A 506 6.64 -24.23 26.03
CA ARG A 506 7.43 -23.28 26.81
C ARG A 506 7.96 -23.89 28.11
N GLN A 507 7.16 -24.73 28.79
CA GLN A 507 7.63 -25.49 29.95
C GLN A 507 8.73 -26.47 29.56
N VAL A 508 8.58 -27.19 28.44
CA VAL A 508 9.62 -28.09 27.91
C VAL A 508 10.91 -27.34 27.58
N GLN A 509 10.83 -26.18 26.93
CA GLN A 509 12.00 -25.37 26.59
C GLN A 509 12.82 -24.99 27.83
N ALA A 510 12.16 -24.72 28.97
CA ALA A 510 12.83 -24.42 30.23
C ALA A 510 13.60 -25.62 30.81
N LEU A 511 13.27 -26.86 30.41
CA LEU A 511 13.95 -28.08 30.84
C LEU A 511 15.22 -28.39 30.03
N VAL A 512 15.30 -27.90 28.78
CA VAL A 512 16.39 -28.24 27.83
C VAL A 512 17.74 -27.73 28.31
N GLY A 513 17.81 -26.47 28.75
CA GLY A 513 19.06 -25.85 29.21
C GLY A 513 19.69 -26.58 30.41
N PRO A 514 18.93 -26.79 31.51
CA PRO A 514 19.39 -27.56 32.66
C PRO A 514 19.79 -29.00 32.30
N ALA A 515 19.01 -29.71 31.49
CA ALA A 515 19.33 -31.09 31.11
C ALA A 515 20.64 -31.20 30.31
N LEU A 516 20.91 -30.26 29.39
CA LEU A 516 22.20 -30.19 28.72
C LEU A 516 23.34 -29.87 29.70
N TYR A 517 23.14 -28.93 30.62
CA TYR A 517 24.17 -28.62 31.61
C TYR A 517 24.53 -29.83 32.48
N ASP A 518 23.52 -30.59 32.93
CA ASP A 518 23.70 -31.74 33.81
C ASP A 518 24.48 -32.88 33.15
N VAL A 519 24.30 -33.11 31.84
CA VAL A 519 24.99 -34.18 31.09
C VAL A 519 26.42 -33.80 30.67
N TYR A 520 26.70 -32.50 30.52
CA TYR A 520 28.00 -32.00 30.09
C TYR A 520 28.91 -31.54 31.25
N LYS A 521 28.44 -31.64 32.49
CA LYS A 521 29.23 -31.52 33.72
C LYS A 521 30.00 -32.81 33.99
#